data_AF-A0A0G1XLE8-F1
#
_entry.id   AF-A0A0G1XLE8-F1
#
_cell.length_a   1.000
_cell.length_b   1.000
_cell.length_c   1.000
_cell.angle_alpha   90.00
_cell.angle_beta   90.00
_cell.angle_gamma   90.00
#
_symmetry.space_group_name_H-M   'P 1'
#
loop_
_entity.id
_entity.type
_entity.pdbx_description
1 polymer ?
#
loop_
_entity_poly.entity_id
_entity_poly.type
_entity_poly.pdbx_seq_one_letter_code
_entity_poly.pdbx_strand_id
1 'polypeptide(L)'
;MARRKTVLFLGRMDPHMGYDYCVQLCRRQGWKLVIASGDRTDVPQLIKQADAVFTTGYLGMLEAYISRKPVLTTWINPVKEDYIKMHPMYGKNSAACYQWAKNQTWDKLADIYEKLWQK
;
A
#
# COMPACT_ATOMS: atom_id res chain seq x y z
N MET A 1 -0.09 -14.72 -26.20
CA MET A 1 0.41 -13.43 -25.66
C MET A 1 0.36 -13.48 -24.14
N ALA A 2 1.46 -13.18 -23.44
CA ALA A 2 1.47 -13.13 -21.97
C ALA A 2 0.62 -11.95 -21.47
N ARG A 3 -0.20 -12.16 -20.44
CA ARG A 3 -1.04 -11.10 -19.84
C ARG A 3 -0.15 -10.01 -19.24
N ARG A 4 -0.45 -8.75 -19.58
CA ARG A 4 0.18 -7.57 -18.97
C ARG A 4 -0.12 -7.52 -17.47
N LYS A 5 0.91 -7.37 -16.62
CA LYS A 5 0.72 -7.15 -15.18
C LYS A 5 -0.04 -5.85 -14.93
N THR A 6 -0.95 -5.86 -13.95
CA THR A 6 -1.75 -4.71 -13.54
C THR A 6 -1.28 -4.20 -12.19
N VAL A 7 -0.90 -2.92 -12.12
CA VAL A 7 -0.59 -2.23 -10.86
C VAL A 7 -1.73 -1.27 -10.54
N LEU A 8 -2.21 -1.33 -9.30
CA LEU A 8 -3.16 -0.37 -8.76
C LEU A 8 -2.40 0.72 -8.00
N PHE A 9 -2.47 1.97 -8.43
CA PHE A 9 -2.11 3.11 -7.59
C PHE A 9 -3.24 3.43 -6.63
N LEU A 10 -2.97 3.39 -5.33
CA LEU A 10 -3.94 3.66 -4.28
C LEU A 10 -3.48 4.84 -3.42
N GLY A 11 -4.17 5.97 -3.57
CA GLY A 11 -3.88 7.20 -2.83
C GLY A 11 -4.26 8.46 -3.62
N ARG A 12 -3.98 9.62 -3.03
CA ARG A 12 -4.17 10.92 -3.70
C ARG A 12 -3.19 11.06 -4.86
N MET A 13 -3.66 11.60 -5.99
CA MET A 13 -2.83 11.92 -7.16
C MET A 13 -2.01 13.18 -6.93
N ASP A 14 -1.13 13.12 -5.94
CA ASP A 14 -0.25 14.21 -5.53
C ASP A 14 1.22 13.77 -5.70
N PRO A 15 2.14 14.68 -6.10
CA PRO A 15 3.55 14.36 -6.29
C PRO A 15 4.19 13.72 -5.04
N HIS A 16 3.80 14.12 -3.84
CA HIS A 16 4.32 13.57 -2.58
C HIS A 16 3.85 12.14 -2.31
N MET A 17 2.81 11.68 -2.99
CA MET A 17 2.30 10.31 -2.92
C MET A 17 3.00 9.37 -3.91
N GLY A 18 3.91 9.88 -4.74
CA GLY A 18 4.71 9.08 -5.66
C GLY A 18 3.96 8.68 -6.93
N TYR A 19 2.91 9.42 -7.30
CA TYR A 19 2.09 9.13 -8.48
C TYR A 19 2.94 9.09 -9.76
N ASP A 20 3.77 10.11 -9.99
CA ASP A 20 4.62 10.18 -11.17
C ASP A 20 5.61 9.02 -11.25
N TYR A 21 6.18 8.61 -10.12
CA TYR A 21 7.04 7.43 -10.04
C TYR A 21 6.28 6.15 -10.42
N CYS A 22 5.04 5.98 -9.96
CA CYS A 22 4.20 4.85 -10.32
C CYS A 22 3.93 4.82 -11.83
N VAL A 23 3.59 5.97 -12.42
CA VAL A 23 3.37 6.11 -13.88
C VAL A 23 4.62 5.74 -14.66
N GLN A 24 5.78 6.30 -14.28
CA GLN A 24 7.06 6.02 -14.94
C GLN A 24 7.45 4.54 -14.81
N LEU A 25 7.28 3.94 -13.64
CA LEU A 25 7.52 2.52 -13.40
C LEU A 25 6.65 1.65 -14.31
N CYS A 26 5.34 1.91 -14.34
CA CYS A 26 4.41 1.14 -15.17
C CYS A 26 4.71 1.29 -16.67
N ARG A 27 5.11 2.48 -17.13
CA ARG A 27 5.54 2.71 -18.51
C ARG A 27 6.80 1.91 -18.84
N ARG A 28 7.85 2.01 -18.01
CA ARG A 28 9.13 1.31 -18.20
C ARG A 28 8.97 -0.21 -18.24
N GLN A 29 8.12 -0.75 -17.37
CA GLN A 29 7.89 -2.20 -17.27
C GLN A 29 6.84 -2.72 -18.25
N GLY A 30 6.20 -1.82 -19.01
CA GLY A 30 5.05 -2.19 -19.82
C GLY A 30 3.93 -2.82 -18.99
N TRP A 31 3.62 -2.28 -17.81
CA TRP A 31 2.51 -2.72 -16.93
C TRP A 31 1.28 -1.82 -17.08
N LYS A 32 0.08 -2.38 -16.90
CA LYS A 32 -1.18 -1.64 -16.92
C LYS A 32 -1.32 -0.92 -15.58
N LEU A 33 -1.53 0.39 -15.63
CA LEU A 33 -1.81 1.19 -14.44
C LEU A 33 -3.33 1.37 -14.28
N VAL A 34 -3.83 1.11 -13.08
CA VAL A 34 -5.19 1.44 -12.63
C VAL A 34 -5.06 2.41 -11.45
N ILE A 35 -5.91 3.43 -11.38
CA ILE A 35 -5.81 4.48 -10.37
C ILE A 35 -7.05 4.45 -9.48
N ALA A 36 -6.83 4.43 -8.17
CA ALA A 36 -7.85 4.64 -7.14
C ALA A 36 -7.46 5.86 -6.30
N SER A 37 -8.16 6.97 -6.54
CA SER A 37 -8.04 8.24 -5.83
C SER A 37 -9.43 8.81 -5.58
N GLY A 38 -9.57 9.68 -4.58
CA GLY A 38 -10.84 10.28 -4.19
C GLY A 38 -11.76 9.28 -3.48
N ASP A 39 -13.04 9.64 -3.38
CA ASP A 39 -14.05 8.86 -2.68
C ASP A 39 -14.57 7.73 -3.57
N ARG A 40 -13.93 6.56 -3.46
CA ARG A 40 -14.29 5.36 -4.22
C ARG A 40 -14.70 4.22 -3.31
N THR A 41 -15.82 3.58 -3.67
CA THR A 41 -16.39 2.47 -2.90
C THR A 41 -15.94 1.09 -3.38
N ASP A 42 -15.32 1.01 -4.57
CA ASP A 42 -14.93 -0.23 -5.23
C ASP A 42 -13.42 -0.54 -5.12
N VAL A 43 -12.71 0.17 -4.24
CA VAL A 43 -11.29 -0.07 -3.93
C VAL A 43 -11.00 -1.54 -3.58
N PRO A 44 -11.79 -2.24 -2.75
CA PRO A 44 -11.52 -3.65 -2.44
C PRO A 44 -11.52 -4.57 -3.68
N GLN A 45 -12.42 -4.31 -4.63
CA GLN A 45 -12.52 -5.05 -5.88
C GLN A 45 -11.30 -4.78 -6.76
N LEU A 46 -10.87 -3.51 -6.85
CA LEU A 46 -9.66 -3.16 -7.59
C LEU A 46 -8.40 -3.83 -7.01
N ILE A 47 -8.24 -3.83 -5.69
CA ILE A 47 -7.11 -4.50 -5.03
C ILE A 47 -7.09 -5.98 -5.40
N LYS A 48 -8.25 -6.67 -5.35
CA LYS A 48 -8.36 -8.09 -5.70
C LYS A 48 -7.95 -8.37 -7.16
N GLN A 49 -8.29 -7.48 -8.09
CA GLN A 49 -7.98 -7.62 -9.51
C GLN A 49 -6.54 -7.25 -9.88
N ALA A 50 -5.85 -6.46 -9.04
CA ALA A 50 -4.48 -6.04 -9.30
C ALA A 50 -3.46 -7.16 -9.04
N ASP A 51 -2.33 -7.12 -9.74
CA ASP A 51 -1.18 -7.99 -9.49
C ASP A 51 -0.27 -7.43 -8.39
N ALA A 52 -0.22 -6.10 -8.24
CA ALA A 52 0.46 -5.38 -7.18
C ALA A 52 -0.27 -4.08 -6.87
N VAL A 53 -0.10 -3.58 -5.64
CA VAL A 53 -0.63 -2.27 -5.22
C VAL A 53 0.52 -1.32 -5.00
N PHE A 54 0.52 -0.19 -5.70
CA PHE A 54 1.40 0.92 -5.42
C PHE A 54 0.72 1.86 -4.43
N THR A 55 1.28 1.99 -3.23
CA THR A 55 0.78 2.92 -2.22
C THR A 55 1.89 3.31 -1.26
N THR A 56 1.77 4.50 -0.71
CA THR A 56 2.73 5.04 0.24
C THR A 56 2.13 5.34 1.61
N GLY A 57 0.83 5.06 1.81
CA GLY A 57 0.11 5.30 3.06
C GLY A 57 -0.20 4.00 3.80
N TYR A 58 -0.21 4.08 5.13
CA TYR A 58 -0.37 2.92 6.03
C TYR A 58 -1.60 2.05 5.71
N LEU A 59 -2.77 2.69 5.61
CA LEU A 59 -4.04 1.98 5.39
C LEU A 59 -4.05 1.24 4.05
N GLY A 60 -3.55 1.87 2.98
CA GLY A 60 -3.44 1.22 1.68
C GLY A 60 -2.49 0.01 1.72
N MET A 61 -1.40 0.08 2.50
CA MET A 61 -0.51 -1.08 2.70
C MET A 61 -1.25 -2.22 3.40
N LEU A 62 -2.01 -1.92 4.46
CA LEU A 62 -2.82 -2.92 5.18
C LEU A 62 -3.85 -3.60 4.27
N GLU A 63 -4.63 -2.82 3.52
CA GLU A 63 -5.65 -3.36 2.60
C GLU A 63 -5.05 -4.28 1.53
N ALA A 64 -3.88 -3.89 0.98
CA ALA A 64 -3.13 -4.70 0.04
C ALA A 64 -2.62 -6.01 0.69
N TYR A 65 -2.06 -5.93 1.89
CA TYR A 65 -1.55 -7.09 2.62
C TYR A 65 -2.66 -8.09 2.99
N ILE A 66 -3.81 -7.61 3.46
CA ILE A 66 -5.00 -8.45 3.71
C ILE A 66 -5.44 -9.18 2.42
N SER A 67 -5.33 -8.51 1.28
CA SER A 67 -5.63 -9.07 -0.03
C SER A 67 -4.48 -9.89 -0.64
N ARG A 68 -3.39 -10.12 0.12
CA ARG A 68 -2.17 -10.84 -0.28
C ARG A 68 -1.49 -10.25 -1.51
N LYS A 69 -1.64 -8.95 -1.74
CA LYS A 69 -1.02 -8.24 -2.85
C LYS A 69 0.34 -7.69 -2.43
N PRO A 70 1.39 -7.87 -3.26
CA PRO A 70 2.66 -7.20 -3.02
C PRO A 70 2.45 -5.68 -3.09
N VAL A 71 3.10 -4.98 -2.17
CA VAL A 71 3.09 -3.52 -2.11
C VAL A 71 4.34 -2.98 -2.76
N LEU A 72 4.15 -2.03 -3.67
CA LEU A 72 5.19 -1.17 -4.22
C LEU A 72 5.04 0.20 -3.55
N THR A 73 6.15 0.82 -3.17
CA THR A 73 6.15 2.14 -2.53
C THR A 73 7.35 2.94 -3.01
N THR A 74 7.33 4.23 -2.74
CA THR A 74 8.43 5.15 -2.98
C THR A 74 8.50 6.18 -1.86
N TRP A 75 9.66 6.78 -1.69
CA TRP A 75 9.87 7.93 -0.82
C TRP A 75 10.49 9.05 -1.64
N ILE A 76 10.03 10.26 -1.35
CA ILE A 76 10.52 11.49 -1.99
C ILE A 76 11.33 12.35 -1.02
N ASN A 77 11.37 11.96 0.26
CA ASN A 77 12.08 12.66 1.32
C ASN A 77 12.53 11.65 2.40
N PRO A 78 13.52 12.02 3.24
CA PRO A 78 14.08 11.13 4.25
C PRO A 78 13.07 10.65 5.30
N VAL A 79 12.13 11.50 5.73
CA VAL A 79 11.12 11.12 6.72
C VAL A 79 10.24 9.97 6.22
N LYS A 80 9.88 10.02 4.93
CA LYS A 80 9.09 8.98 4.29
C LYS A 80 9.90 7.71 4.04
N GLU A 81 11.20 7.85 3.81
CA GLU A 81 12.14 6.72 3.74
C GLU A 81 12.16 5.96 5.06
N ASP A 82 12.37 6.67 6.17
CA ASP A 82 12.37 6.08 7.51
C ASP A 82 11.04 5.42 7.82
N TYR A 83 9.92 6.11 7.56
CA TYR A 83 8.58 5.56 7.72
C TYR A 83 8.39 4.22 6.98
N ILE A 84 8.88 4.11 5.74
CA ILE A 84 8.78 2.88 4.95
C ILE A 84 9.73 1.80 5.47
N LYS A 85 10.99 2.15 5.78
CA LYS A 85 12.01 1.19 6.22
C LYS A 85 11.76 0.66 7.63
N MET A 86 11.19 1.48 8.50
CA MET A 86 10.81 1.09 9.86
C MET A 86 9.49 0.33 9.90
N HIS A 87 8.74 0.28 8.79
CA HIS A 87 7.53 -0.52 8.73
C HIS A 87 7.87 -1.99 9.00
N PRO A 88 7.18 -2.70 9.91
CA PRO A 88 7.54 -4.07 10.31
C PRO A 88 7.64 -5.07 9.15
N MET A 89 6.89 -4.79 8.08
CA MET A 89 6.82 -5.62 6.87
C MET A 89 7.78 -5.20 5.75
N TYR A 90 8.68 -4.25 5.99
CA TYR A 90 9.69 -3.86 5.00
C TYR A 90 10.56 -5.07 4.61
N GLY A 91 10.68 -5.33 3.31
CA GLY A 91 11.44 -6.47 2.76
C GLY A 91 10.85 -7.86 3.05
N LYS A 92 9.64 -7.96 3.60
CA LYS A 92 8.97 -9.24 3.86
C LYS A 92 8.14 -9.71 2.67
N ASN A 93 7.89 -11.02 2.60
CA ASN A 93 7.06 -11.61 1.54
C ASN A 93 5.56 -11.45 1.84
N SER A 94 4.72 -11.64 0.82
CA SER A 94 3.26 -11.45 0.93
C SER A 94 2.59 -12.31 2.01
N ALA A 95 3.13 -13.50 2.31
CA ALA A 95 2.57 -14.37 3.34
C ALA A 95 2.78 -13.79 4.75
N ALA A 96 3.99 -13.33 5.05
CA ALA A 96 4.30 -12.65 6.31
C ALA A 96 3.50 -11.35 6.45
N CYS A 97 3.41 -10.55 5.38
CA CYS A 97 2.62 -9.32 5.37
C CYS A 97 1.15 -9.57 5.69
N TYR A 98 0.56 -10.60 5.08
CA TYR A 98 -0.82 -10.99 5.34
C TYR A 98 -1.05 -11.40 6.80
N GLN A 99 -0.19 -12.24 7.37
CA GLN A 99 -0.32 -12.68 8.76
C GLN A 99 -0.21 -11.52 9.74
N TRP A 100 0.71 -10.59 9.50
CA TRP A 100 0.85 -9.41 10.33
C TRP A 100 -0.36 -8.47 10.20
N ALA A 101 -0.84 -8.22 8.98
CA ALA A 101 -1.96 -7.32 8.72
C ALA A 101 -3.26 -7.80 9.37
N LYS A 102 -3.51 -9.12 9.37
CA LYS A 102 -4.67 -9.72 10.06
C LYS A 102 -4.76 -9.40 11.55
N ASN A 103 -3.62 -9.13 12.19
CA ASN A 103 -3.53 -8.83 13.61
C ASN A 103 -3.56 -7.31 13.90
N GLN A 104 -3.84 -6.46 12.91
CA GLN A 104 -4.06 -5.03 13.10
C GLN A 104 -5.57 -4.76 13.18
N THR A 105 -6.14 -4.95 14.37
CA THR A 105 -7.57 -4.75 14.62
C THR A 105 -7.83 -3.36 15.23
N TRP A 106 -9.09 -2.92 15.17
CA TRP A 106 -9.52 -1.70 15.84
C TRP A 106 -9.37 -1.79 17.35
N ASP A 107 -9.69 -2.93 17.96
CA ASP A 107 -9.52 -3.14 19.41
C ASP A 107 -8.07 -2.96 19.83
N LYS A 108 -7.14 -3.59 19.10
CA LYS A 108 -5.71 -3.44 19.35
C LYS A 108 -5.27 -1.98 19.22
N LEU A 109 -5.77 -1.27 18.21
CA LEU A 109 -5.46 0.14 18.03
C LEU A 109 -5.99 0.95 19.22
N ALA A 110 -7.26 0.80 19.57
CA ALA A 110 -7.90 1.48 20.69
C ALA A 110 -7.13 1.25 22.01
N ASP A 111 -6.80 -0.01 22.33
CA ASP A 111 -6.02 -0.37 23.52
C ASP A 111 -4.66 0.34 23.58
N ILE A 112 -3.97 0.47 22.43
CA ILE A 112 -2.69 1.17 22.36
C ILE A 112 -2.90 2.66 22.66
N TYR A 113 -3.91 3.28 22.08
CA TYR A 113 -4.22 4.69 22.31
C TYR A 113 -4.61 4.97 23.76
N GLU A 114 -5.46 4.13 24.37
CA GLU A 114 -5.85 4.27 25.78
C GLU A 114 -4.64 4.19 26.71
N LYS A 115 -3.72 3.25 26.47
CA LYS A 115 -2.47 3.13 27.24
C LYS A 115 -1.54 4.33 27.09
N LEU A 116 -1.50 4.94 25.90
CA LEU A 116 -0.70 6.14 25.65
C LEU A 116 -1.32 7.37 26.29
N TRP A 117 -2.65 7.43 26.35
CA TRP A 117 -3.40 8.56 26.92
C TRP A 117 -3.36 8.62 28.45
N GLN A 118 -3.24 7.47 29.12
CA GLN A 118 -3.15 7.38 30.59
C GLN A 118 -1.77 7.74 31.14
N LYS A 119 -0.82 8.15 30.29
CA LYS A 119 0.51 8.64 30.69
C LYS A 119 0.55 10.16 30.70
#